data_AF-A0A4Y2CPV4-F1
#
_entry.id   AF-A0A4Y2CPV4-F1
#
_cell.length_a   1.000
_cell.length_b   1.000
_cell.length_c   1.000
_cell.angle_alpha   90.00
_cell.angle_beta   90.00
_cell.angle_gamma   90.00
#
_symmetry.space_group_name_H-M   'P 1'
#
loop_
_entity.id
_entity.type
_entity.pdbx_description
1 polymer ?
#
loop_
_entity_poly.entity_id
_entity_poly.type
_entity_poly.pdbx_seq_one_letter_code
_entity_poly.pdbx_strand_id
1 'polypeptide(L)'
;MEDSERWRIVGCIEAGQSITDVALFLGVHHSAISRLWKQFQTSQTAVRTPVAGRPRVTSPAEDRYIAVVAKRNRRSISTRVTFMVAAAVGKAISATTVRRRVSQVCVPLSVQSRGARLK
;
A
#
# COMPACT_ATOMS: atom_id res chain seq x y z
N MET A 1 -13.93 8.51 8.20
CA MET A 1 -14.52 7.53 9.13
C MET A 1 -13.39 6.85 9.84
N GLU A 2 -13.15 7.32 11.05
CA GLU A 2 -12.08 6.87 11.93
C GLU A 2 -12.42 5.51 12.56
N ASP A 3 -11.42 4.74 12.96
CA ASP A 3 -11.64 3.40 13.56
C ASP A 3 -12.50 3.47 14.83
N SER A 4 -12.40 4.55 15.61
CA SER A 4 -13.24 4.79 16.80
C SER A 4 -14.73 4.90 16.46
N GLU A 5 -15.08 5.54 15.35
CA GLU A 5 -16.48 5.67 14.90
C GLU A 5 -17.03 4.32 14.43
N ARG A 6 -16.17 3.50 13.80
CA ARG A 6 -16.53 2.17 13.32
C ARG A 6 -16.88 1.23 14.45
N TRP A 7 -16.08 1.22 15.52
CA TRP A 7 -16.36 0.42 16.71
C TRP A 7 -17.64 0.85 17.41
N ARG A 8 -17.93 2.16 17.48
CA ARG A 8 -19.20 2.65 18.01
C ARG A 8 -20.40 2.18 17.19
N ILE A 9 -20.30 2.21 15.87
CA ILE A 9 -21.35 1.73 14.97
C ILE A 9 -21.60 0.24 15.15
N VAL A 10 -20.52 -0.56 15.20
CA VAL A 10 -20.63 -2.00 15.46
C VAL A 10 -21.33 -2.25 16.79
N GLY A 11 -20.91 -1.58 17.87
CA GLY A 11 -21.53 -1.72 19.18
C GLY A 11 -23.01 -1.31 19.22
N CYS A 12 -23.40 -0.26 18.49
CA CYS A 12 -24.81 0.14 18.36
C CYS A 12 -25.65 -0.94 17.67
N ILE A 13 -25.13 -1.55 16.61
CA ILE A 13 -25.83 -2.61 15.87
C ILE A 13 -25.90 -3.90 16.70
N GLU A 14 -24.83 -4.25 17.42
CA GLU A 14 -24.83 -5.40 18.34
C GLU A 14 -25.81 -5.21 19.52
N ALA A 15 -26.02 -3.97 19.97
CA ALA A 15 -27.04 -3.61 20.96
C ALA A 15 -28.49 -3.62 20.40
N GLY A 16 -28.68 -3.99 19.12
CA GLY A 16 -29.99 -4.13 18.49
C GLY A 16 -30.53 -2.85 17.84
N GLN A 17 -29.73 -1.78 17.69
CA GLN A 17 -30.17 -0.59 16.96
C GLN A 17 -30.22 -0.85 15.45
N SER A 18 -31.19 -0.23 14.77
CA SER A 18 -31.31 -0.35 13.32
C SER A 18 -30.19 0.43 12.62
N ILE A 19 -29.77 -0.06 11.44
CA ILE A 19 -28.73 0.60 10.63
C ILE A 19 -29.17 2.03 10.26
N THR A 20 -30.45 2.25 10.03
CA THR A 20 -31.02 3.57 9.67
C THR A 20 -30.94 4.55 10.83
N ASP A 21 -31.25 4.11 12.06
CA ASP A 21 -31.18 4.98 13.24
C ASP A 21 -29.73 5.38 13.53
N VAL A 22 -28.81 4.42 13.42
CA VAL A 22 -27.37 4.65 13.58
C VAL A 22 -26.85 5.59 12.48
N ALA A 23 -27.35 5.48 11.25
CA ALA A 23 -27.02 6.37 10.13
C ALA A 23 -27.45 7.81 10.40
N LEU A 24 -28.69 8.01 10.86
CA LEU A 24 -29.24 9.31 11.20
C LEU A 24 -28.50 9.95 12.38
N PHE A 25 -28.23 9.17 13.43
CA PHE A 25 -27.55 9.65 14.64
C PHE A 25 -26.12 10.12 14.36
N LEU A 26 -25.40 9.44 13.46
CA LEU A 26 -24.01 9.75 13.14
C LEU A 26 -23.83 10.65 11.91
N GLY A 27 -24.92 10.99 11.21
CA GLY A 27 -24.85 11.74 9.94
C GLY A 27 -24.10 11.01 8.84
N VAL A 28 -24.02 9.67 8.91
CA VAL A 28 -23.31 8.83 7.94
C VAL A 28 -24.33 8.14 7.04
N HIS A 29 -24.06 8.11 5.74
CA HIS A 29 -24.95 7.46 4.79
C HIS A 29 -25.15 5.96 5.11
N HIS A 30 -26.40 5.48 5.12
CA HIS A 30 -26.79 4.10 5.45
C HIS A 30 -25.95 3.03 4.71
N SER A 31 -25.58 3.26 3.45
CA SER A 31 -24.75 2.31 2.68
C SER A 31 -23.32 2.13 3.23
N ALA A 32 -22.75 3.13 3.89
CA ALA A 32 -21.45 3.02 4.53
C ALA A 32 -21.51 2.10 5.75
N ILE A 33 -22.56 2.23 6.57
CA ILE A 33 -22.80 1.39 7.74
C ILE A 33 -23.11 -0.05 7.31
N SER A 34 -23.97 -0.24 6.30
CA SER A 34 -24.28 -1.58 5.78
C SER A 34 -23.03 -2.31 5.26
N ARG A 35 -22.12 -1.62 4.56
CA ARG A 35 -20.84 -2.20 4.12
C ARG A 35 -19.94 -2.53 5.29
N LEU A 36 -19.87 -1.65 6.30
CA LEU A 36 -19.09 -1.90 7.50
C LEU A 36 -19.60 -3.12 8.27
N TRP A 37 -20.92 -3.26 8.43
CA TRP A 37 -21.52 -4.41 9.12
C TRP A 37 -21.21 -5.72 8.40
N LYS A 38 -21.33 -5.76 7.06
CA LYS A 38 -20.91 -6.94 6.26
C LYS A 38 -19.43 -7.26 6.41
N GLN A 39 -18.57 -6.24 6.42
CA GLN A 39 -17.13 -6.42 6.64
C GLN A 39 -16.86 -7.01 8.03
N PHE A 40 -17.54 -6.50 9.07
CA PHE A 40 -17.41 -6.96 10.44
C PHE A 40 -17.85 -8.42 10.60
N GLN A 41 -18.97 -8.81 9.98
CA GLN A 41 -19.42 -10.20 9.95
C GLN A 41 -18.39 -11.16 9.34
N THR A 42 -17.62 -10.69 8.35
CA THR A 42 -16.60 -11.53 7.67
C THR A 42 -15.28 -11.56 8.42
N SER A 43 -14.85 -10.41 8.95
CA SER A 43 -13.48 -10.19 9.41
C SER A 43 -13.35 -10.14 10.94
N GLN A 44 -14.48 -10.07 11.65
CA GLN A 44 -14.60 -9.81 13.09
C GLN A 44 -13.81 -8.57 13.56
N THR A 45 -13.51 -7.65 12.65
CA THR A 45 -12.80 -6.42 12.95
C THR A 45 -13.45 -5.24 12.27
N ALA A 46 -13.62 -4.16 13.02
CA ALA A 46 -14.07 -2.89 12.49
C ALA A 46 -12.90 -2.06 11.92
N VAL A 47 -11.66 -2.48 12.17
CA VAL A 47 -10.46 -1.74 11.77
C VAL A 47 -10.28 -1.79 10.25
N ARG A 48 -9.77 -0.70 9.68
CA ARG A 48 -9.36 -0.69 8.27
C ARG A 48 -8.25 -1.71 8.00
N THR A 49 -8.54 -2.70 7.17
CA THR A 49 -7.50 -3.56 6.60
C THR A 49 -6.72 -2.79 5.53
N PRO A 50 -5.38 -2.71 5.61
CA PRO A 50 -4.58 -2.13 4.54
C PRO A 50 -4.72 -2.98 3.28
N VAL A 51 -5.25 -2.38 2.22
CA VAL A 51 -5.39 -3.05 0.92
C VAL A 51 -4.05 -2.97 0.22
N ALA A 52 -3.54 -4.12 -0.23
CA ALA A 52 -2.36 -4.15 -1.07
C ALA A 52 -2.61 -3.32 -2.34
N GLY A 53 -1.66 -2.46 -2.69
CA GLY A 53 -1.73 -1.71 -3.94
C GLY A 53 -1.64 -2.60 -5.17
N ARG A 54 -1.66 -1.98 -6.35
CA ARG A 54 -1.48 -2.70 -7.63
C ARG A 54 -0.21 -3.57 -7.60
N PRO A 55 -0.27 -4.82 -8.09
CA PRO A 55 0.89 -5.68 -8.20
C PRO A 55 2.04 -4.99 -8.94
N ARG A 56 3.26 -5.22 -8.44
CA ARG A 56 4.47 -4.62 -9.02
C ARG A 56 4.82 -5.33 -10.32
N VAL A 57 5.29 -4.57 -11.31
CA VAL A 57 5.86 -5.11 -12.56
C VAL A 57 7.16 -5.88 -12.30
N THR A 58 7.92 -5.45 -11.28
CA THR A 58 9.20 -6.05 -10.91
C THR A 58 9.08 -6.89 -9.63
N SER A 59 9.80 -8.01 -9.59
CA SER A 59 9.93 -8.87 -8.41
C SER A 59 11.04 -8.39 -7.46
N PRO A 60 11.04 -8.80 -6.18
CA PRO A 60 12.13 -8.47 -5.25
C PRO A 60 13.52 -8.99 -5.67
N ALA A 61 13.58 -10.04 -6.50
CA ALA A 61 14.84 -10.54 -7.06
C ALA A 61 15.34 -9.64 -8.20
N GLU A 62 14.43 -9.22 -9.09
CA GLU A 62 14.73 -8.28 -10.17
C GLU A 62 15.14 -6.90 -9.62
N ASP A 63 14.50 -6.43 -8.54
CA ASP A 63 14.86 -5.18 -7.86
C ASP A 63 16.31 -5.21 -7.32
N ARG A 64 16.74 -6.35 -6.77
CA ARG A 64 18.14 -6.55 -6.33
C ARG A 64 19.10 -6.55 -7.53
N TYR A 65 18.72 -7.19 -8.62
CA TYR A 65 19.52 -7.20 -9.84
C TYR A 65 19.68 -5.78 -10.41
N ILE A 66 18.60 -5.00 -10.48
CA ILE A 66 18.61 -3.59 -10.89
C ILE A 66 19.62 -2.79 -10.04
N ALA A 67 19.60 -2.98 -8.72
CA ALA A 67 20.52 -2.28 -7.83
C ALA A 67 21.99 -2.66 -8.08
N VAL A 68 22.29 -3.93 -8.32
CA VAL A 68 23.66 -4.39 -8.65
C VAL A 68 24.12 -3.78 -9.98
N VAL A 69 23.28 -3.84 -11.01
CA VAL A 69 23.60 -3.29 -12.33
C VAL A 69 23.81 -1.79 -12.26
N ALA A 70 22.94 -1.06 -11.54
CA ALA A 70 23.09 0.38 -11.35
C ALA A 70 24.34 0.75 -10.55
N LYS A 71 24.69 -0.03 -9.50
CA LYS A 71 25.91 0.18 -8.71
C LYS A 71 27.18 -0.06 -9.53
N ARG A 72 27.18 -1.05 -10.42
CA ARG A 72 28.30 -1.30 -11.35
C ARG A 72 28.43 -0.20 -12.41
N ASN A 73 27.31 0.39 -12.81
CA ASN A 73 27.23 1.37 -13.89
C ASN A 73 26.84 2.77 -13.39
N ARG A 74 27.47 3.27 -12.30
CA ARG A 74 27.07 4.53 -11.64
C ARG A 74 27.01 5.75 -12.55
N ARG A 75 27.84 5.81 -13.59
CA ARG A 75 27.91 6.92 -14.56
C ARG A 75 27.07 6.69 -15.81
N SER A 76 26.40 5.55 -15.93
CA SER A 76 25.59 5.22 -17.11
C SER A 76 24.20 5.85 -17.05
N ILE A 77 23.66 6.18 -18.22
CA ILE A 77 22.32 6.74 -18.38
C ILE A 77 21.27 5.68 -18.03
N SER A 78 20.15 6.12 -17.42
CA SER A 78 19.06 5.24 -17.00
C SER A 78 18.57 4.33 -18.13
N THR A 79 18.49 4.83 -19.37
CA THR A 79 18.04 4.06 -20.54
C THR A 79 18.95 2.88 -20.87
N ARG A 80 20.28 3.06 -20.75
CA ARG A 80 21.26 1.97 -20.94
C ARG A 80 21.09 0.90 -19.87
N VAL A 81 20.90 1.31 -18.61
CA VAL A 81 20.61 0.37 -17.50
C VAL A 81 19.29 -0.36 -17.73
N THR A 82 18.27 0.34 -18.21
CA THR A 82 16.97 -0.26 -18.55
C THR A 82 17.09 -1.32 -19.64
N PHE A 83 17.84 -1.06 -20.71
CA PHE A 83 18.05 -2.04 -21.77
C PHE A 83 18.76 -3.30 -21.25
N MET A 84 19.82 -3.15 -20.46
CA MET A 84 20.53 -4.30 -19.88
C MET A 84 19.64 -5.12 -18.93
N VAL A 85 18.83 -4.44 -18.11
CA VAL A 85 17.89 -5.10 -17.20
C VAL A 85 16.79 -5.81 -17.98
N ALA A 86 16.20 -5.16 -18.98
CA ALA A 86 15.14 -5.75 -19.81
C ALA A 86 15.65 -6.96 -20.59
N ALA A 87 16.86 -6.89 -21.15
CA ALA A 87 17.49 -8.00 -21.85
C ALA A 87 17.77 -9.20 -20.94
N ALA A 88 18.20 -8.96 -19.69
CA ALA A 88 18.48 -10.03 -18.73
C ALA A 88 17.22 -10.64 -18.09
N VAL A 89 16.20 -9.82 -17.84
CA VAL A 89 14.95 -10.24 -17.17
C VAL A 89 13.91 -10.77 -18.17
N GLY A 90 14.01 -10.41 -19.45
CA GLY A 90 13.04 -10.77 -20.49
C GLY A 90 11.70 -10.05 -20.33
N LYS A 91 11.67 -8.91 -19.61
CA LYS A 91 10.46 -8.12 -19.36
C LYS A 91 10.67 -6.67 -19.77
N ALA A 92 9.64 -6.08 -20.36
CA ALA A 92 9.60 -4.65 -20.63
C ALA A 92 9.49 -3.89 -19.31
N ILE A 93 10.59 -3.27 -18.89
CA ILE A 93 10.65 -2.42 -17.70
C ILE A 93 10.95 -1.01 -18.17
N SER A 94 10.19 -0.02 -17.70
CA SER A 94 10.41 1.38 -18.09
C SER A 94 11.60 1.99 -17.36
N ALA A 95 12.23 3.01 -17.95
CA ALA A 95 13.33 3.74 -17.31
C ALA A 95 12.90 4.41 -16.00
N THR A 96 11.66 4.88 -15.92
CA THR A 96 11.11 5.46 -14.69
C THR A 96 10.95 4.41 -13.58
N THR A 97 10.56 3.18 -13.93
CA THR A 97 10.53 2.04 -13.00
C THR A 97 11.92 1.73 -12.48
N VAL A 98 12.93 1.60 -13.36
CA VAL A 98 14.33 1.35 -12.98
C VAL A 98 14.83 2.44 -12.04
N ARG A 99 14.63 3.73 -12.38
CA ARG A 99 15.04 4.85 -11.54
C ARG A 99 14.41 4.80 -10.15
N ARG A 100 13.11 4.52 -10.05
CA ARG A 100 12.40 4.36 -8.77
C ARG A 100 13.02 3.25 -7.92
N ARG A 101 13.39 2.11 -8.52
CA ARG A 101 14.05 1.00 -7.81
C ARG A 101 15.45 1.36 -7.34
N VAL A 102 16.24 1.99 -8.20
CA VAL A 102 17.56 2.49 -7.81
C VAL A 102 17.44 3.46 -6.63
N SER A 103 16.50 4.41 -6.67
CA SER A 103 16.30 5.33 -5.54
C SER A 103 15.83 4.63 -4.26
N GLN A 104 15.01 3.59 -4.34
CA GLN A 104 14.52 2.88 -3.16
C GLN A 104 15.57 1.99 -2.51
N VAL A 105 16.47 1.40 -3.31
CA VAL A 105 17.49 0.45 -2.83
C VAL A 105 18.82 1.13 -2.52
N CYS A 106 19.16 2.21 -3.22
CA CYS A 106 20.42 2.95 -3.06
C CYS A 106 20.29 4.24 -2.22
N VAL A 107 19.19 4.47 -1.51
CA VAL A 107 19.14 5.54 -0.49
C VAL A 107 20.12 5.22 0.65
N PRO A 108 20.93 6.19 1.10
CA PRO A 108 21.71 6.02 2.32
C PRO A 108 20.77 5.71 3.49
N LEU A 109 21.17 4.77 4.35
CA LEU A 109 20.39 4.26 5.48
C LEU A 109 19.86 5.37 6.42
N SER A 110 20.46 6.56 6.38
CA SER A 110 20.04 7.75 7.15
C SER A 110 18.70 8.37 6.71
N VAL A 111 18.18 8.01 5.54
CA VAL A 111 16.89 8.51 5.02
C VAL A 111 15.73 7.56 5.34
N GLN A 112 16.00 6.27 5.54
CA GLN A 112 14.97 5.26 5.84
C GLN A 112 14.46 5.34 7.29
N SER A 113 15.27 5.82 8.23
CA SER A 113 14.94 5.88 9.67
C SER A 113 14.10 7.10 10.09
N ARG A 114 13.90 8.11 9.24
CA ARG A 114 13.13 9.32 9.61
C ARG A 114 11.61 9.10 9.71
N GLY A 115 11.11 7.94 9.30
CA GLY A 115 9.69 7.56 9.42
C GLY A 115 9.36 6.71 10.65
N ALA A 116 10.36 6.23 11.39
CA ALA A 116 10.16 5.41 12.58
C ALA A 116 10.08 6.29 13.84
N ARG A 117 9.09 7.19 13.89
CA ARG A 117 8.68 7.83 15.15
C ARG A 117 7.36 7.18 15.56
N LEU A 118 7.48 6.18 16.41
CA LEU A 118 6.36 5.57 17.12
C LEU A 118 5.60 6.68 17.89
N LYS A 119 4.27 6.67 17.78
CA LYS A 119 3.38 7.38 18.71
C LYS A 119 3.16 6.50 19.93
#